data_AF-A0A6B3FSL0-F1
#
_entry.id   AF-A0A6B3FSL0-F1
#
_cell.length_a   1.000
_cell.length_b   1.000
_cell.length_c   1.000
_cell.angle_alpha   90.00
_cell.angle_beta   90.00
_cell.angle_gamma   90.00
#
_symmetry.space_group_name_H-M   'P 1'
#
loop_
_entity.id
_entity.type
_entity.pdbx_description
1 polymer ?
#
loop_
_entity_poly.entity_id
_entity_poly.type
_entity_poly.pdbx_seq_one_letter_code
_entity_poly.pdbx_strand_id
1 'polypeptide(L)'
;MADTFGPVRDANDSDDDTGAYTGADVDGASRKEPIRVLVVDDHALFRRGLEIVLAQEEDIQVIGEAGDGSEAVDKAADLLPDIVLMDVRMPKRGGIEACTAIKEVAPSAKIIM
;
A
#
# COMPACT_ATOMS: atom_id res chain seq x y z
N MET A 1 14.53 -22.72 -72.98
CA MET A 1 14.23 -22.47 -71.56
C MET A 1 13.92 -23.82 -70.94
N ALA A 2 14.90 -24.49 -70.30
CA ALA A 2 15.26 -24.33 -68.87
C ALA A 2 14.10 -24.83 -67.97
N ASP A 3 14.15 -25.82 -67.07
CA ASP A 3 15.19 -26.68 -66.44
C ASP A 3 14.44 -27.86 -65.73
N THR A 4 14.85 -29.14 -65.86
CA THR A 4 15.59 -29.98 -64.86
C THR A 4 14.73 -30.65 -63.76
N PHE A 5 14.39 -31.96 -63.89
CA PHE A 5 14.90 -33.13 -63.10
C PHE A 5 15.29 -32.80 -61.63
N GLY A 6 14.60 -33.28 -60.59
CA GLY A 6 14.64 -34.65 -60.07
C GLY A 6 14.34 -34.68 -58.55
N PRO A 7 14.10 -35.87 -57.95
CA PRO A 7 13.52 -36.05 -56.61
C PRO A 7 14.60 -36.10 -55.51
N VAL A 8 14.23 -36.04 -54.22
CA VAL A 8 14.86 -36.74 -53.07
C VAL A 8 14.07 -36.43 -51.78
N ARG A 9 13.70 -37.49 -51.06
CA ARG A 9 13.16 -37.52 -49.69
C ARG A 9 14.35 -37.38 -48.73
N ASP A 10 14.15 -36.93 -47.50
CA ASP A 10 14.72 -37.63 -46.34
C ASP A 10 14.04 -37.24 -45.03
N ALA A 11 13.90 -38.25 -44.20
CA ALA A 11 13.42 -38.22 -42.83
C ALA A 11 14.61 -38.16 -41.87
N ASN A 12 14.46 -37.45 -40.74
CA ASN A 12 15.13 -37.67 -39.45
C ASN A 12 14.56 -36.59 -38.50
N ASP A 13 13.84 -36.87 -37.42
CA ASP A 13 14.15 -37.68 -36.23
C ASP A 13 15.33 -37.14 -35.41
N SER A 14 15.01 -36.47 -34.30
CA SER A 14 15.83 -36.38 -33.09
C SER A 14 14.93 -35.96 -31.93
N ASP A 15 14.58 -36.92 -31.08
CA ASP A 15 14.30 -36.68 -29.67
C ASP A 15 15.43 -35.83 -29.06
N ASP A 16 15.09 -34.78 -28.31
CA ASP A 16 15.88 -34.46 -27.13
C ASP A 16 15.01 -33.83 -26.04
N ASP A 17 14.96 -34.57 -24.94
CA ASP A 17 14.42 -34.21 -23.64
C ASP A 17 15.23 -33.05 -23.07
N THR A 18 14.64 -31.86 -22.99
CA THR A 18 15.06 -30.84 -22.03
C THR A 18 13.86 -30.32 -21.27
N GLY A 19 13.36 -31.17 -20.35
CA GLY A 19 12.86 -30.67 -19.08
C GLY A 19 13.92 -29.78 -18.43
N ALA A 20 13.71 -28.46 -18.47
CA ALA A 20 14.54 -27.50 -17.76
C ALA A 20 13.75 -26.22 -17.43
N TYR A 21 13.15 -26.24 -16.23
CA TYR A 21 12.93 -25.11 -15.32
C TYR A 21 12.19 -23.86 -15.84
N THR A 22 10.90 -23.74 -15.50
CA THR A 22 10.38 -22.51 -14.85
C THR A 22 9.41 -22.90 -13.74
N GLY A 23 9.97 -23.54 -12.71
CA GLY A 23 9.38 -23.48 -11.37
C GLY A 23 9.91 -22.20 -10.70
N ALA A 24 9.00 -21.48 -10.03
CA ALA A 24 9.14 -20.15 -9.42
C ALA A 24 9.11 -19.03 -10.47
N ASP A 25 8.07 -18.19 -10.55
CA ASP A 25 7.54 -17.44 -9.41
C ASP A 25 6.02 -17.57 -9.26
N VAL A 26 5.62 -18.43 -8.32
CA VAL A 26 4.37 -18.29 -7.57
C VAL A 26 4.60 -17.25 -6.45
N ASP A 27 4.94 -16.02 -6.82
CA ASP A 27 4.90 -14.88 -5.91
C ASP A 27 3.55 -14.18 -6.13
N GLY A 28 2.47 -14.47 -5.41
CA GLY A 28 2.48 -14.72 -3.97
C GLY A 28 2.70 -13.43 -3.17
N ALA A 29 3.16 -12.35 -3.79
CA ALA A 29 3.05 -11.01 -3.24
C ALA A 29 1.67 -10.47 -3.62
N SER A 30 0.67 -10.75 -2.79
CA SER A 30 -0.45 -9.83 -2.62
C SER A 30 0.14 -8.42 -2.71
N ARG A 31 -0.23 -7.61 -3.71
CA ARG A 31 0.06 -6.17 -3.62
C ARG A 31 -0.59 -5.74 -2.33
N LYS A 32 0.21 -5.63 -1.27
CA LYS A 32 -0.25 -5.25 0.04
C LYS A 32 -0.78 -3.84 -0.19
N GLU A 33 -2.10 -3.67 -0.09
CA GLU A 33 -2.68 -2.34 -0.27
C GLU A 33 -1.93 -1.39 0.68
N PRO A 34 -1.53 -0.20 0.20
CA PRO A 34 -0.72 0.71 0.99
C PRO A 34 -1.49 1.05 2.26
N ILE A 35 -0.80 1.01 3.39
CA ILE A 35 -1.35 1.25 4.72
C ILE A 35 -1.86 2.68 4.75
N ARG A 36 -3.15 2.84 5.03
CA ARG A 36 -3.82 4.13 4.96
C ARG A 36 -3.68 4.85 6.29
N VAL A 37 -2.92 5.94 6.30
CA VAL A 37 -2.54 6.69 7.50
C VAL A 37 -3.27 8.03 7.56
N LEU A 38 -3.88 8.32 8.70
CA LEU A 38 -4.38 9.65 9.06
C LEU A 38 -3.41 10.29 10.06
N VAL A 39 -2.89 11.47 9.76
CA VAL A 39 -1.97 12.20 10.64
C VAL A 39 -2.73 13.28 11.41
N VAL A 40 -2.64 13.28 12.74
CA VAL A 40 -3.34 14.21 13.62
C VAL A 40 -2.34 14.90 14.53
N ASP A 41 -2.12 16.20 14.30
CA ASP A 41 -1.17 17.01 15.06
C ASP A 41 -1.57 18.49 14.97
N ASP A 42 -1.47 19.25 16.07
CA ASP A 42 -1.84 20.67 16.08
C ASP A 42 -0.76 21.58 15.44
N HIS A 43 0.43 21.05 15.17
CA HIS A 43 1.53 21.73 14.50
C HIS A 43 1.63 21.35 13.01
N ALA A 44 1.24 22.30 12.14
CA ALA A 44 1.28 22.13 10.69
C ALA A 44 2.66 21.73 10.13
N LEU A 45 3.75 22.22 10.74
CA LEU A 45 5.12 21.86 10.32
C LEU A 45 5.40 20.37 10.53
N PHE A 46 4.92 19.79 11.63
CA PHE A 46 5.13 18.40 11.95
C PHE A 46 4.33 17.50 11.02
N ARG A 47 3.07 17.85 10.74
CA ARG A 47 2.24 17.14 9.75
C ARG A 47 2.90 17.09 8.38
N ARG A 48 3.42 18.23 7.90
CA ARG A 48 4.09 18.28 6.61
C ARG A 48 5.40 17.47 6.61
N GLY A 49 6.14 17.48 7.71
CA GLY A 49 7.33 16.64 7.88
C GLY A 49 7.01 15.15 7.81
N LEU A 50 5.99 14.71 8.54
CA LEU A 50 5.52 13.33 8.52
C LEU A 50 5.03 12.92 7.13
N GLU A 51 4.25 13.76 6.45
CA GLU A 51 3.79 13.47 5.10
C GLU A 51 4.95 13.25 4.13
N ILE A 52 6.00 14.10 4.17
CA ILE A 52 7.18 13.96 3.31
C ILE A 52 7.97 12.68 3.62
N VAL A 53 8.08 12.31 4.89
CA VAL A 53 8.80 11.09 5.30
C VAL A 53 8.00 9.85 4.92
N LEU A 54 6.70 9.82 5.21
CA LEU A 54 5.82 8.69 4.91
C LEU A 54 5.60 8.51 3.41
N ALA A 55 5.62 9.59 2.62
CA ALA A 55 5.49 9.51 1.16
C ALA A 55 6.71 8.87 0.45
N GLN A 56 7.82 8.65 1.16
CA GLN A 56 8.98 7.93 0.62
C GLN A 56 8.81 6.41 0.70
N GLU A 57 7.87 5.92 1.51
CA GLU A 57 7.59 4.50 1.68
C GLU A 57 6.45 4.07 0.74
N GLU A 58 6.70 3.09 -0.14
CA GLU A 58 5.72 2.65 -1.14
C GLU A 58 4.52 1.89 -0.55
N ASP A 59 4.66 1.40 0.68
CA ASP A 59 3.63 0.64 1.41
C ASP A 59 2.81 1.52 2.36
N ILE A 60 3.02 2.84 2.39
CA ILE A 60 2.30 3.78 3.25
C ILE A 60 1.66 4.88 2.40
N GLN A 61 0.40 5.17 2.66
CA GLN A 61 -0.32 6.28 2.05
C GLN A 61 -0.95 7.17 3.12
N VAL A 62 -0.56 8.43 3.18
CA VAL A 62 -1.27 9.43 3.98
C VAL A 62 -2.56 9.81 3.25
N ILE A 63 -3.70 9.41 3.81
CA ILE A 63 -5.03 9.64 3.22
C ILE A 63 -5.67 10.95 3.70
N GLY A 64 -5.10 11.55 4.74
CA GLY A 64 -5.58 12.81 5.29
C GLY A 64 -4.72 13.29 6.46
N GLU A 65 -4.95 14.55 6.81
CA GLU A 65 -4.35 15.20 7.97
C GLU A 65 -5.44 15.89 8.80
N ALA A 66 -5.28 16.03 10.11
CA ALA A 66 -6.17 16.79 10.98
C ALA A 66 -5.36 17.66 11.95
N GLY A 67 -5.84 18.88 12.19
CA GLY A 67 -5.22 19.84 13.11
C GLY A 67 -5.78 19.80 14.54
N ASP A 68 -6.87 19.06 14.75
CA ASP A 68 -7.45 18.85 16.07
C ASP A 68 -8.19 17.51 16.18
N GLY A 69 -8.49 17.10 17.42
CA GLY A 69 -9.16 15.84 17.70
C GLY A 69 -10.61 15.75 17.20
N SER A 70 -11.31 16.85 16.92
CA SER A 70 -12.65 16.80 16.31
C SER A 70 -12.57 16.52 14.83
N GLU A 71 -11.73 17.27 14.11
CA GLU A 71 -11.45 17.04 12.70
C GLU A 71 -10.90 15.62 12.46
N ALA A 72 -10.11 15.10 13.39
CA ALA A 72 -9.63 13.73 13.35
C ALA A 72 -10.75 12.69 13.39
N VAL A 73 -11.79 12.91 14.19
CA VAL A 73 -12.95 11.99 14.28
C VAL A 73 -13.75 12.01 12.99
N ASP A 74 -14.04 13.21 12.47
CA ASP A 74 -14.78 13.38 11.22
C ASP A 74 -14.02 12.72 10.05
N LYS A 75 -12.72 12.98 9.93
CA LYS A 75 -11.87 12.37 8.91
C LYS A 75 -11.69 10.87 9.10
N ALA A 76 -11.64 10.36 10.33
CA ALA A 76 -11.57 8.92 10.57
C ALA A 76 -12.86 8.21 10.15
N ALA A 77 -14.03 8.84 10.35
CA ALA A 77 -15.31 8.30 9.91
C ALA A 77 -15.43 8.30 8.38
N ASP A 78 -14.97 9.36 7.72
CA ASP A 78 -15.08 9.50 6.26
C ASP A 78 -14.04 8.67 5.50
N LEU A 79 -12.79 8.66 5.99
CA LEU A 79 -11.67 8.06 5.28
C LEU A 79 -11.40 6.62 5.72
N LEU A 80 -11.90 6.17 6.88
CA LEU A 80 -11.66 4.82 7.41
C LEU A 80 -10.17 4.41 7.36
N PRO A 81 -9.27 5.11 8.07
CA PRO A 81 -7.84 4.82 8.06
C PRO A 81 -7.51 3.48 8.72
N ASP A 82 -6.42 2.85 8.29
CA ASP A 82 -5.85 1.68 8.95
C ASP A 82 -5.06 2.08 10.19
N ILE A 83 -4.36 3.22 10.09
CA ILE A 83 -3.54 3.77 11.17
C ILE A 83 -3.86 5.25 11.36
N VAL A 84 -4.01 5.67 12.61
CA VAL A 84 -4.07 7.07 13.03
C VAL A 84 -2.81 7.37 13.83
N LEU A 85 -2.00 8.31 13.34
CA LEU A 85 -0.90 8.92 14.06
C LEU A 85 -1.45 10.12 14.83
N MET A 86 -1.48 10.04 16.15
CA MET A 86 -2.17 11.00 17.02
C MET A 86 -1.20 11.68 17.99
N ASP A 87 -1.09 13.01 17.93
CA ASP A 87 -0.38 13.76 18.98
C ASP A 87 -1.17 13.75 20.29
N VAL A 88 -0.48 13.43 21.37
CA VAL A 88 -1.03 13.39 22.73
C VAL A 88 -1.20 14.81 23.28
N ARG A 89 -0.39 15.77 22.85
CA ARG A 89 -0.32 17.12 23.43
C ARG A 89 -1.12 18.18 22.65
N MET A 90 -2.38 17.88 22.38
CA MET A 90 -3.30 18.86 21.78
C MET A 90 -4.10 19.67 22.82
N PRO A 91 -4.22 21.01 22.68
CA PRO A 91 -4.85 21.89 23.66
C PRO A 91 -6.39 21.97 23.60
N LYS A 92 -7.04 21.47 22.54
CA LYS A 92 -8.50 21.59 22.34
C LYS A 92 -9.27 20.35 22.80
N ARG A 93 -9.34 19.33 21.95
CA ARG A 93 -9.85 17.99 22.29
C ARG A 93 -8.61 17.14 22.52
N GLY A 94 -8.41 16.67 23.74
CA GLY A 94 -7.22 15.91 24.08
C GLY A 94 -7.09 14.68 23.19
N GLY A 95 -5.86 14.32 22.80
CA GLY A 95 -5.60 13.16 21.93
C GLY A 95 -6.25 11.88 22.45
N ILE A 96 -6.40 11.73 23.78
CA ILE A 96 -7.06 10.59 24.42
C ILE A 96 -8.58 10.55 24.13
N GLU A 97 -9.29 11.68 24.23
CA GLU A 97 -10.72 11.72 23.93
C GLU A 97 -10.98 11.48 22.44
N ALA A 98 -10.10 12.00 21.58
CA ALA A 98 -10.13 11.74 20.15
C ALA A 98 -9.93 10.26 19.84
N CYS A 99 -9.00 9.57 20.53
CA CYS A 99 -8.79 8.13 20.37
C CYS A 99 -10.06 7.32 20.65
N THR A 100 -10.78 7.63 21.74
CA THR A 100 -12.03 6.94 22.08
C THR A 100 -13.09 7.17 21.01
N ALA A 101 -13.30 8.41 20.59
CA ALA A 101 -14.29 8.73 19.55
C ALA A 101 -13.93 8.12 18.18
N ILE A 102 -12.65 8.12 17.80
CA ILE A 102 -12.16 7.45 16.58
C ILE A 102 -12.43 5.95 16.64
N LYS A 103 -12.25 5.32 17.80
CA LYS A 103 -12.53 3.89 17.97
C LYS A 103 -14.02 3.54 17.86
N GLU A 104 -14.91 4.47 18.17
CA GLU A 104 -16.35 4.27 18.01
C GLU A 104 -16.76 4.32 16.53
N VAL A 105 -16.18 5.24 15.73
CA VAL A 105 -16.52 5.40 14.30
C VAL A 105 -15.70 4.49 13.37
N ALA A 106 -14.45 4.20 13.74
CA ALA A 106 -13.50 3.40 12.98
C ALA A 106 -12.84 2.33 13.90
N PRO A 107 -13.58 1.27 14.28
CA PRO A 107 -13.09 0.27 15.23
C PRO A 107 -11.85 -0.50 14.74
N SER A 108 -11.71 -0.65 13.41
CA SER A 108 -10.56 -1.29 12.76
C SER A 108 -9.27 -0.47 12.83
N ALA A 109 -9.37 0.86 12.90
CA ALA A 109 -8.22 1.76 12.88
C ALA A 109 -7.31 1.52 14.08
N LYS A 110 -6.01 1.33 13.84
CA LYS A 110 -4.99 1.28 14.89
C LYS A 110 -4.53 2.70 15.21
N ILE A 111 -4.29 3.00 16.48
CA ILE A 111 -3.88 4.34 16.88
C ILE A 111 -2.49 4.26 17.49
N ILE A 112 -1.59 5.13 17.01
CA ILE A 112 -0.22 5.28 17.47
C ILE A 112 -0.09 6.69 18.07
N MET A 113 0.46 6.76 19.28
CA MET A 113 0.69 7.98 20.06
C MET A 113 2.17 8.27 20.23
#